data_AF-A0A3E0DLC5-F1
#
_entry.id   AF-A0A3E0DLC5-F1
#
_cell.length_a   1.000
_cell.length_b   1.000
_cell.length_c   1.000
_cell.angle_alpha   90.00
_cell.angle_beta   90.00
_cell.angle_gamma   90.00
#
_symmetry.space_group_name_H-M   'P 1'
#
loop_
_entity.id
_entity.type
_entity.pdbx_description
1 polymer ?
#
loop_
_entity_poly.entity_id
_entity_poly.type
_entity_poly.pdbx_seq_one_letter_code
_entity_poly.pdbx_strand_id
1 'polypeptide(L)'
;MKRDMDLARKILLAVEEKDDHVIPFVPAIENYDKKQINYHIQLLDQAGLVESKSSSTLADGTKWSIKSLTFSGHDFLDASRNDTIWSKAKESIKSKGLSLTLDLLKMALNDAAMSQFKG
;
A
#
# COMPACT_ATOMS: atom_id res chain seq x y z
N MET A 1 12.75 -2.92 9.31
CA MET A 1 12.83 -3.09 7.85
C MET A 1 12.52 -1.75 7.19
N LYS A 2 12.98 -1.46 5.97
CA LYS A 2 12.68 -0.18 5.30
C LYS A 2 11.28 -0.24 4.69
N ARG A 3 10.52 0.87 4.78
CA ARG A 3 9.24 1.00 4.10
C ARG A 3 9.45 1.07 2.58
N ASP A 4 8.74 0.21 1.87
CA ASP A 4 8.67 0.12 0.41
C ASP A 4 7.23 0.43 -0.05
N MET A 5 7.08 1.55 -0.75
CA MET A 5 5.77 2.00 -1.24
C MET A 5 5.30 1.21 -2.47
N ASP A 6 6.21 0.56 -3.20
CA ASP A 6 5.85 -0.34 -4.30
C ASP A 6 5.25 -1.64 -3.75
N LEU A 7 5.83 -2.19 -2.68
CA LEU A 7 5.24 -3.32 -1.96
C LEU A 7 3.88 -2.94 -1.35
N ALA A 8 3.79 -1.76 -0.73
CA ALA A 8 2.53 -1.27 -0.17
C ALA A 8 1.41 -1.25 -1.23
N ARG A 9 1.67 -0.67 -2.42
CA ARG A 9 0.73 -0.66 -3.53
C ARG A 9 0.35 -2.06 -4.02
N LYS A 10 1.33 -2.96 -4.17
CA LYS A 10 1.09 -4.36 -4.59
C LYS A 10 0.21 -5.12 -3.61
N ILE A 11 0.39 -4.91 -2.30
CA ILE A 11 -0.46 -5.52 -1.27
C ILE A 11 -1.90 -5.02 -1.41
N LEU A 12 -2.11 -3.71 -1.60
CA LEU A 12 -3.46 -3.15 -1.75
C LEU A 12 -4.18 -3.69 -3.00
N LEU A 13 -3.47 -3.79 -4.13
CA LEU A 13 -3.99 -4.42 -5.36
C LEU A 13 -4.42 -5.87 -5.10
N ALA A 14 -3.55 -6.67 -4.47
CA ALA A 14 -3.85 -8.07 -4.17
C ALA A 14 -5.00 -8.26 -3.17
N VAL A 15 -5.24 -7.27 -2.30
CA VAL A 15 -6.39 -7.28 -1.38
C VAL A 15 -7.68 -6.99 -2.11
N GLU A 16 -7.67 -6.05 -3.07
CA GLU A 16 -8.84 -5.71 -3.86
C GLU A 16 -9.26 -6.83 -4.82
N GLU A 17 -8.30 -7.55 -5.41
CA GLU A 17 -8.59 -8.68 -6.31
C GLU A 17 -9.20 -9.90 -5.60
N LYS A 18 -9.23 -9.90 -4.27
CA LYS A 18 -9.77 -11.04 -3.52
C LYS A 18 -11.30 -10.98 -3.48
N ASP A 19 -11.94 -11.97 -4.10
CA ASP A 19 -13.41 -12.12 -4.12
C ASP A 19 -14.06 -12.31 -2.73
N ASP A 20 -13.31 -12.77 -1.73
CA ASP A 20 -13.82 -13.07 -0.38
C ASP A 20 -13.07 -12.28 0.73
N HIS A 21 -13.74 -11.26 1.27
CA HIS A 21 -13.25 -10.44 2.39
C HIS A 21 -13.72 -10.93 3.77
N VAL A 22 -14.34 -12.11 3.86
CA VAL A 22 -14.84 -12.67 5.14
C VAL A 22 -13.68 -13.21 5.98
N ILE A 23 -12.68 -13.83 5.33
CA ILE A 23 -11.56 -14.48 6.02
C ILE A 23 -10.28 -13.64 5.86
N PRO A 24 -9.67 -13.18 6.97
CA PRO A 24 -8.38 -12.49 6.92
C PRO A 24 -7.29 -13.35 6.28
N PHE A 25 -6.44 -12.74 5.47
CA PHE A 25 -5.41 -13.48 4.72
C PHE A 25 -4.12 -12.67 4.56
N VAL A 26 -3.07 -13.34 4.10
CA VAL A 26 -1.79 -12.71 3.75
C VAL A 26 -1.60 -12.89 2.25
N PRO A 27 -1.56 -11.81 1.44
CA PRO A 27 -1.33 -11.95 0.02
C PRO A 27 0.09 -12.48 -0.26
N ALA A 28 0.23 -13.30 -1.29
CA ALA A 28 1.53 -13.71 -1.80
C ALA A 28 1.96 -12.72 -2.88
N ILE A 29 3.04 -11.98 -2.63
CA ILE A 29 3.58 -11.00 -3.58
C ILE A 29 4.95 -11.50 -4.05
N GLU A 30 5.10 -11.64 -5.37
CA GLU A 30 6.36 -12.08 -5.97
C GLU A 30 7.52 -11.13 -5.62
N ASN A 31 8.71 -11.69 -5.43
CA ASN A 31 9.94 -10.99 -5.06
C ASN A 31 9.97 -10.36 -3.65
N TYR A 32 9.00 -10.70 -2.79
CA TYR A 32 8.99 -10.29 -1.39
C TYR A 32 8.85 -11.49 -0.46
N ASP A 33 9.64 -11.49 0.62
CA ASP A 33 9.55 -12.52 1.64
C ASP A 33 8.37 -12.28 2.61
N LYS A 34 7.99 -13.32 3.35
CA LYS A 34 6.87 -13.26 4.29
C LYS A 34 7.06 -12.22 5.39
N LYS A 35 8.30 -11.93 5.82
CA LYS A 35 8.58 -10.92 6.86
C LYS A 35 8.39 -9.52 6.30
N GLN A 36 8.80 -9.28 5.06
CA GLN A 36 8.58 -8.02 4.33
C GLN A 36 7.09 -7.75 4.21
N ILE A 37 6.33 -8.74 3.72
CA ILE A 37 4.88 -8.61 3.57
C ILE A 37 4.22 -8.35 4.94
N ASN A 38 4.51 -9.17 5.96
CA ASN A 38 3.97 -9.01 7.31
C ASN A 38 4.23 -7.62 7.90
N TYR A 39 5.46 -7.11 7.74
CA TYR A 39 5.82 -5.76 8.19
C TYR A 39 5.05 -4.67 7.44
N HIS A 40 4.82 -4.83 6.13
CA HIS A 40 4.06 -3.84 5.36
C HIS A 40 2.56 -3.90 5.65
N ILE A 41 2.00 -5.06 5.95
CA ILE A 41 0.61 -5.17 6.43
C ILE A 41 0.43 -4.34 7.71
N GLN A 42 1.35 -4.49 8.67
CA GLN A 42 1.35 -3.69 9.89
C GLN A 42 1.41 -2.18 9.60
N LEU A 43 2.27 -1.74 8.67
CA LEU A 43 2.38 -0.33 8.31
C LEU A 43 1.12 0.21 7.62
N LEU A 44 0.49 -0.61 6.76
CA LEU A 44 -0.74 -0.24 6.06
C LEU A 44 -1.92 -0.10 7.02
N ASP A 45 -1.99 -0.96 8.04
CA ASP A 45 -2.99 -0.88 9.12
C ASP A 45 -2.78 0.38 9.96
N GLN A 46 -1.54 0.67 10.36
CA GLN A 46 -1.18 1.90 11.07
C GLN A 46 -1.48 3.17 10.25
N ALA A 47 -1.38 3.08 8.93
CA ALA A 47 -1.73 4.15 8.00
C ALA A 47 -3.24 4.27 7.72
N GLY A 48 -4.05 3.36 8.25
CA GLY A 48 -5.49 3.31 8.04
C GLY A 48 -5.88 3.01 6.59
N LEU A 49 -5.04 2.31 5.83
CA LEU A 49 -5.32 1.91 4.44
C LEU A 49 -5.95 0.50 4.36
N VAL A 50 -5.73 -0.34 5.37
CA VAL A 50 -6.35 -1.66 5.49
C VAL A 50 -6.89 -1.85 6.91
N GLU A 51 -7.90 -2.72 7.05
CA GLU A 51 -8.23 -3.33 8.33
C GLU A 51 -7.49 -4.66 8.44
N SER A 52 -6.67 -4.83 9.48
CA SER A 52 -5.93 -6.06 9.69
C SER A 52 -6.18 -6.70 11.07
N LYS A 53 -5.77 -7.96 11.20
CA LYS A 53 -5.74 -8.70 12.46
C LYS A 53 -4.32 -9.15 12.73
N SER A 54 -3.89 -9.01 13.97
CA SER A 54 -2.63 -9.55 14.46
C SER A 54 -2.86 -10.73 15.39
N SER A 55 -1.96 -11.71 15.31
CA SER A 55 -1.86 -12.83 16.24
C SER A 55 -0.41 -12.98 16.65
N SER A 56 -0.14 -13.06 17.95
CA SER A 56 1.22 -13.22 18.48
C SER A 56 1.36 -14.54 19.20
N THR A 57 2.48 -15.23 18.96
CA THR A 57 2.86 -16.44 19.68
C THR A 57 4.31 -16.32 20.13
N LEU A 58 4.67 -17.01 21.22
CA LEU A 58 6.04 -17.00 21.74
C LEU A 58 7.07 -17.58 20.75
N ALA A 59 6.65 -18.51 19.88
CA ALA A 59 7.52 -19.17 18.92
C ALA A 59 7.71 -18.39 17.61
N ASP A 60 6.64 -17.79 17.08
CA ASP A 60 6.65 -17.23 15.72
C ASP A 60 6.58 -15.69 15.68
N GLY A 61 6.50 -15.02 16.83
CA GLY A 61 6.30 -13.58 16.91
C GLY A 61 4.92 -13.13 16.42
N THR A 62 4.79 -11.83 16.13
CA THR A 62 3.52 -11.22 15.69
C THR A 62 3.33 -11.38 14.18
N LYS A 63 2.27 -12.09 13.80
CA LYS A 63 1.77 -12.22 12.42
C LYS A 63 0.60 -11.29 12.20
N TRP A 64 0.51 -10.73 11.00
CA TRP A 64 -0.53 -9.82 10.55
C TRP A 64 -1.23 -10.40 9.32
N SER A 65 -2.55 -10.23 9.25
CA SER A 65 -3.40 -10.66 8.13
C SER A 65 -4.42 -9.57 7.82
N ILE A 66 -4.73 -9.37 6.54
CA ILE A 66 -5.64 -8.32 6.08
C ILE A 66 -7.05 -8.88 5.98
N LYS A 67 -8.01 -8.15 6.54
CA LYS A 67 -9.45 -8.43 6.40
C LYS A 67 -10.01 -7.73 5.16
N SER A 68 -9.78 -6.42 5.03
CA SER A 68 -10.29 -5.60 3.92
C SER A 68 -9.47 -4.32 3.73
N LEU A 69 -9.68 -3.65 2.59
CA LEU A 69 -9.31 -2.24 2.44
C LEU A 69 -10.20 -1.36 3.32
N THR A 70 -9.68 -0.22 3.75
CA THR A 70 -10.53 0.88 4.26
C THR A 70 -10.97 1.76 3.10
N PHE A 71 -11.89 2.69 3.34
CA PHE A 71 -12.27 3.70 2.33
C PHE A 71 -11.05 4.53 1.86
N SER A 72 -10.21 4.97 2.79
CA SER A 72 -8.94 5.68 2.48
C SER A 72 -7.95 4.78 1.71
N GLY A 73 -8.01 3.46 1.96
CA GLY A 73 -7.31 2.44 1.19
C GLY A 73 -7.74 2.41 -0.26
N HIS A 74 -9.05 2.38 -0.53
CA HIS A 74 -9.61 2.46 -1.88
C HIS A 74 -9.22 3.77 -2.58
N ASP A 75 -9.39 4.92 -1.93
CA ASP A 75 -9.02 6.22 -2.51
C ASP A 75 -7.54 6.27 -2.91
N PHE A 76 -6.65 5.79 -2.04
CA PHE A 76 -5.22 5.73 -2.34
C PHE A 76 -4.91 4.73 -3.46
N LEU A 77 -5.57 3.57 -3.46
CA LEU A 77 -5.38 2.53 -4.47
C LEU A 77 -5.82 3.03 -5.85
N ASP A 78 -6.98 3.66 -5.96
CA ASP A 78 -7.49 4.21 -7.22
C ASP A 78 -6.59 5.32 -7.76
N ALA A 79 -6.14 6.24 -6.90
CA ALA A 79 -5.19 7.28 -7.29
C ALA A 79 -3.83 6.71 -7.74
N SER A 80 -3.42 5.57 -7.19
CA SER A 80 -2.14 4.91 -7.50
C SER A 80 -2.23 3.81 -8.56
N ARG A 81 -3.42 3.46 -9.06
CA ARG A 81 -3.63 2.30 -9.93
C ARG A 81 -2.91 2.42 -11.27
N ASN A 82 -2.89 3.61 -11.86
CA ASN A 82 -2.24 3.84 -13.15
C ASN A 82 -0.71 3.92 -13.00
N ASP A 83 0.02 3.02 -13.67
CA ASP A 83 1.49 2.95 -13.57
C ASP A 83 2.21 4.23 -14.03
N THR A 84 1.64 4.95 -15.01
CA THR A 84 2.19 6.23 -15.46
C THR A 84 2.02 7.31 -14.41
N ILE A 85 0.84 7.41 -13.79
CA ILE A 85 0.56 8.35 -12.69
C ILE A 85 1.46 8.01 -11.49
N TRP A 86 1.53 6.73 -11.11
CA TRP A 86 2.37 6.24 -10.02
C TRP A 86 3.85 6.60 -10.21
N SER A 87 4.39 6.35 -11.41
CA SER A 87 5.79 6.64 -11.74
C SER A 87 6.07 8.14 -11.70
N LYS A 88 5.21 8.96 -12.34
CA LYS A 88 5.32 10.43 -12.30
C LYS A 88 5.26 10.99 -10.89
N ALA A 89 4.36 10.49 -10.05
CA ALA A 89 4.23 10.93 -8.66
C ALA A 89 5.51 10.62 -7.86
N LYS A 90 6.04 9.39 -7.97
CA LYS A 90 7.31 9.01 -7.33
C LYS A 90 8.48 9.87 -7.82
N GLU A 91 8.58 10.10 -9.12
CA GLU A 91 9.64 10.91 -9.74
C GLU A 91 9.58 12.37 -9.30
N SER A 92 8.39 12.97 -9.25
CA SER A 92 8.17 14.36 -8.79
C SER A 92 8.65 14.57 -7.36
N ILE A 93 8.46 13.59 -6.47
CA ILE A 93 8.96 13.64 -5.10
C ILE A 93 10.48 13.47 -5.06
N LYS A 94 11.00 12.46 -5.77
CA LYS A 94 12.44 12.14 -5.79
C LYS A 94 13.30 13.25 -6.41
N SER A 95 12.83 13.87 -7.50
CA SER A 95 13.56 14.95 -8.17
C SER A 95 13.73 16.20 -7.29
N LYS A 96 12.85 16.36 -6.30
CA LYS A 96 12.93 17.42 -5.27
C LYS A 96 13.79 17.01 -4.07
N GLY A 97 14.44 15.84 -4.10
CA GLY A 97 15.24 15.32 -2.99
C GLY A 97 14.40 14.91 -1.76
N LEU A 98 13.08 14.78 -1.92
CA LEU A 98 12.17 14.46 -0.82
C LEU A 98 12.02 12.94 -0.64
N SER A 99 11.70 12.54 0.59
CA SER A 99 11.38 11.15 0.90
C SER A 99 9.96 10.78 0.46
N LEU A 100 9.75 9.55 0.03
CA LEU A 100 8.43 9.01 -0.31
C LEU A 100 7.60 8.76 0.97
N THR A 101 7.02 9.82 1.54
CA THR A 101 6.01 9.72 2.59
C THR A 101 4.64 9.42 1.99
N LEU A 102 3.74 8.83 2.78
CA LEU A 102 2.39 8.55 2.32
C LEU A 102 1.66 9.84 1.93
N ASP A 103 1.81 10.90 2.72
CA ASP A 103 1.17 12.19 2.46
C ASP A 103 1.71 12.87 1.20
N LEU A 104 3.03 12.85 0.99
CA LEU A 104 3.63 13.38 -0.23
C LEU A 104 3.21 12.56 -1.46
N LEU A 105 3.09 11.23 -1.32
CA LEU A 105 2.57 10.39 -2.39
C LEU A 105 1.11 10.71 -2.71
N LYS A 106 0.23 10.82 -1.71
CA LYS A 106 -1.17 11.21 -1.92
C LYS A 106 -1.26 12.55 -2.66
N MET A 107 -0.48 13.54 -2.23
CA MET A 107 -0.43 14.85 -2.89
C MET A 107 0.05 14.75 -4.34
N ALA A 108 1.15 14.04 -4.59
CA ALA A 108 1.74 13.92 -5.92
C ALA A 108 0.86 13.11 -6.89
N LEU A 109 0.13 12.09 -6.39
CA LEU A 109 -0.82 11.32 -7.19
C LEU A 109 -1.99 12.19 -7.65
N ASN A 110 -2.55 12.99 -6.74
CA ASN A 110 -3.62 13.93 -7.08
C ASN A 110 -3.16 14.98 -8.09
N ASP A 111 -1.96 15.54 -7.92
CA ASP A 111 -1.39 16.50 -8.87
C ASP A 111 -1.15 15.89 -10.26
N ALA A 112 -0.61 14.66 -10.30
CA ALA A 112 -0.38 13.92 -11.55
C ALA A 112 -1.70 13.54 -12.26
N ALA A 113 -2.76 13.20 -11.51
CA ALA A 113 -4.09 12.95 -12.07
C ALA A 113 -4.73 14.24 -12.59
N MET A 114 -4.68 15.34 -11.83
CA MET A 114 -5.23 16.63 -12.23
C MET A 114 -4.58 17.22 -13.48
N SER A 115 -3.30 16.92 -13.70
CA SER A 115 -2.58 17.32 -14.92
C SER A 115 -3.15 16.67 -16.18
N GLN A 116 -3.82 15.51 -16.09
CA GLN A 116 -4.46 14.86 -17.23
C GLN A 116 -5.79 15.50 -17.63
N PHE A 117 -6.48 16.18 -16.70
CA PHE A 117 -7.73 16.89 -17.00
C PHE A 117 -7.50 18.22 -17.71
N LYS A 118 -6.28 18.77 -17.63
CA LYS A 118 -5.95 20.11 -18.16
C LYS A 118 -5.32 20.08 -19.56
N GLY A 119 -5.06 18.89 -20.12
CA GLY A 119 -4.53 18.69 -21.46
C GLY A 119 -5.60 18.20 -22.41
#